data_AF-A0A1X7VXA2-F1
#
_entry.id   AF-A0A1X7VXA2-F1
#
_cell.length_a   1.000
_cell.length_b   1.000
_cell.length_c   1.000
_cell.angle_alpha   90.00
_cell.angle_beta   90.00
_cell.angle_gamma   90.00
#
_symmetry.space_group_name_H-M   'P 1'
#
loop_
_entity.id
_entity.type
_entity.pdbx_description
1 polymer ?
#
loop_
_entity_poly.entity_id
_entity_poly.type
_entity_poly.pdbx_seq_one_letter_code
_entity_poly.pdbx_strand_id
1 'polypeptide(L)'
;MIDELEVAIDCFVAYYEATLSKATLTPTLHMLEDHMIPWIKLWNTGCALMGEQGAESLHAKFNSTKRAYNNMRHRVEGMKVLQNHFRLSHQANLLCQHLDKKERSRHHPVDR
;
A
#
# COMPACT_ATOMS: atom_id res chain seq x y z
N MET A 1 -2.48 26.91 -0.30
CA MET A 1 -1.98 25.54 -0.59
C MET A 1 -3.10 24.54 -0.88
N ILE A 2 -4.02 24.21 0.04
CA ILE A 2 -5.15 23.29 -0.28
C ILE A 2 -6.15 23.97 -1.23
N ASP A 3 -6.45 25.25 -1.02
CA ASP A 3 -7.38 25.98 -1.90
C ASP A 3 -6.81 26.18 -3.32
N GLU A 4 -5.49 26.32 -3.45
CA GLU A 4 -4.81 26.33 -4.75
C GLU A 4 -4.89 24.98 -5.46
N LEU A 5 -4.85 23.88 -4.69
CA LEU A 5 -5.01 22.53 -5.22
C LEU A 5 -6.44 22.29 -5.71
N GLU A 6 -7.45 22.79 -5.00
CA GLU A 6 -8.86 22.75 -5.40
C GLU A 6 -9.06 23.45 -6.74
N VAL A 7 -8.58 24.70 -6.87
CA VAL A 7 -8.63 25.45 -8.13
C VAL A 7 -7.91 24.71 -9.27
N ALA A 8 -6.77 24.08 -8.99
CA ALA A 8 -6.02 23.33 -9.99
C ALA A 8 -6.76 22.06 -10.46
N ILE A 9 -7.44 21.36 -9.55
CA ILE A 9 -8.26 20.19 -9.88
C ILE A 9 -9.45 20.61 -10.74
N ASP A 10 -10.17 21.67 -10.36
CA ASP A 10 -11.31 22.19 -11.12
C ASP A 10 -10.90 22.56 -12.56
N CYS A 11 -9.77 23.26 -12.69
CA CYS A 11 -9.22 23.65 -14.00
C CYS A 11 -8.84 22.42 -14.84
N PHE A 12 -8.28 21.38 -14.23
CA PHE A 12 -7.92 20.15 -14.92
C PHE A 12 -9.16 19.39 -15.40
N VAL A 13 -10.20 19.24 -14.57
CA VAL A 13 -11.43 18.56 -14.96
C VAL A 13 -12.15 19.32 -16.07
N ALA A 14 -12.27 20.64 -15.96
CA ALA A 14 -12.86 21.48 -17.00
C ALA A 14 -12.12 21.34 -18.35
N TYR A 15 -10.78 21.31 -18.32
CA TYR A 15 -9.99 21.05 -19.52
C TYR A 15 -10.22 19.63 -20.07
N TYR A 16 -10.28 18.62 -19.20
CA TYR A 16 -10.50 17.23 -19.59
C TYR A 16 -11.86 17.06 -20.29
N GLU A 17 -12.93 17.61 -19.74
CA GLU A 17 -14.26 17.58 -20.33
C GLU A 17 -14.34 18.32 -21.67
N ALA A 18 -13.72 19.50 -21.76
CA ALA A 18 -13.71 20.29 -22.99
C ALA A 18 -12.94 19.59 -24.12
N THR A 19 -11.82 18.93 -23.78
CA THR A 19 -10.94 18.27 -24.77
C THR A 19 -11.48 16.91 -25.19
N LEU A 20 -12.13 16.20 -24.25
CA LEU A 20 -12.65 14.86 -24.47
C LEU A 20 -14.18 14.86 -24.30
N SER A 21 -14.86 15.64 -25.14
CA SER A 21 -16.34 15.84 -25.10
C SER A 21 -17.20 14.58 -25.23
N LYS A 22 -16.59 13.41 -25.52
CA LYS A 22 -17.25 12.08 -25.54
C LYS A 22 -16.77 11.14 -24.44
N ALA A 23 -15.80 11.54 -23.63
CA ALA A 23 -15.29 10.70 -22.56
C ALA A 23 -16.26 10.72 -21.39
N THR A 24 -16.48 9.54 -20.82
CA THR A 24 -17.20 9.40 -19.56
C THR A 24 -16.26 9.77 -18.41
N LEU A 25 -16.73 10.61 -17.49
CA LEU A 25 -16.07 10.83 -16.21
C LEU A 25 -15.92 9.49 -15.48
N THR A 26 -14.67 9.08 -15.27
CA THR A 26 -14.41 7.83 -14.55
C THR A 26 -14.68 8.02 -13.07
N PRO A 27 -15.05 6.96 -12.33
CA PRO A 27 -15.18 7.04 -10.88
C PRO A 27 -13.94 7.61 -10.19
N THR A 28 -12.74 7.31 -10.69
CA THR A 28 -11.48 7.86 -10.16
C THR A 28 -11.38 9.36 -10.34
N LEU A 29 -11.83 9.89 -11.48
CA LEU A 29 -11.81 11.33 -11.74
C LEU A 29 -12.85 12.06 -10.89
N HIS A 30 -14.05 11.51 -10.75
CA HIS A 30 -15.07 12.03 -9.83
C HIS A 30 -14.60 12.01 -8.35
N MET A 31 -13.90 10.95 -7.94
CA MET A 31 -13.29 10.90 -6.60
C MET A 31 -12.24 11.99 -6.38
N LEU A 32 -11.47 12.35 -7.42
CA LEU A 32 -10.50 13.43 -7.36
C LEU A 32 -11.15 14.80 -7.26
N GLU A 33 -12.16 15.05 -8.09
CA GLU A 33 -12.91 16.31 -8.17
C GLU A 33 -13.72 16.57 -6.88
N ASP A 34 -14.63 15.66 -6.54
CA ASP A 34 -15.67 15.95 -5.56
C ASP A 34 -15.32 15.52 -4.13
N HIS A 35 -14.40 14.57 -3.96
CA HIS A 35 -14.19 13.91 -2.65
C HIS A 35 -12.81 14.13 -2.05
N MET A 36 -11.78 14.31 -2.87
CA MET A 36 -10.39 14.42 -2.39
C MET A 36 -10.15 15.68 -1.55
N ILE A 37 -10.63 16.84 -1.99
CA ILE A 37 -10.44 18.10 -1.26
C ILE A 37 -11.21 18.12 0.07
N PRO A 38 -12.51 17.75 0.12
CA PRO A 38 -13.21 17.59 1.39
C PRO A 38 -12.51 16.64 2.36
N TRP A 39 -11.99 15.52 1.86
CA TRP A 39 -11.24 14.56 2.67
C TRP A 39 -9.98 15.19 3.28
N ILE A 40 -9.16 15.84 2.47
CA ILE A 40 -7.90 16.45 2.94
C ILE A 40 -8.20 17.57 3.95
N LYS A 41 -9.24 18.38 3.71
CA LYS A 41 -9.66 19.44 4.65
C LYS A 41 -10.13 18.85 5.98
N LEU A 42 -10.83 17.71 5.96
CA LEU A 42 -11.35 17.06 7.17
C LEU A 42 -10.25 16.33 7.97
N TRP A 43 -9.40 15.56 7.31
CA TRP A 43 -8.47 14.64 7.96
C TRP A 43 -7.02 15.14 7.99
N ASN A 44 -6.73 16.24 7.29
CA ASN A 44 -5.38 16.79 7.11
C ASN A 44 -4.36 15.75 6.60
N THR A 45 -4.83 14.79 5.81
CA THR A 45 -4.03 13.73 5.19
C THR A 45 -4.64 13.31 3.86
N GLY A 46 -3.80 12.81 2.95
CA GLY A 46 -4.28 12.19 1.71
C GLY A 46 -4.92 10.82 1.94
N CYS A 47 -5.82 10.43 1.04
CA CYS A 47 -6.52 9.13 1.07
C CYS A 47 -5.56 7.92 0.98
N ALA A 48 -4.35 8.11 0.44
CA ALA A 48 -3.36 7.06 0.26
C ALA A 48 -2.94 6.37 1.56
N LEU A 49 -2.96 7.08 2.71
CA LEU A 49 -2.63 6.48 4.01
C LEU A 49 -3.71 5.51 4.52
N MET A 50 -4.92 5.60 3.97
CA MET A 50 -6.05 4.72 4.31
C MET A 50 -6.36 3.72 3.18
N GLY A 51 -5.48 3.65 2.17
CA GLY A 51 -5.63 2.76 1.03
C GLY A 51 -5.33 1.29 1.34
N GLU A 52 -5.74 0.41 0.43
CA GLU A 52 -5.64 -1.05 0.59
C GLU A 52 -4.21 -1.61 0.47
N GLN A 53 -3.22 -0.77 0.13
CA GLN A 53 -1.82 -1.18 -0.06
C GLN A 53 -1.25 -1.97 1.13
N GLY A 54 -1.64 -1.62 2.36
CA GLY A 54 -1.25 -2.37 3.55
C GLY A 54 -1.78 -3.80 3.54
N ALA A 55 -3.04 -4.00 3.15
CA ALA A 55 -3.69 -5.30 3.07
C ALA A 55 -3.13 -6.13 1.89
N GLU A 56 -2.88 -5.51 0.74
CA GLU A 56 -2.23 -6.16 -0.41
C GLU A 56 -0.83 -6.68 -0.06
N SER A 57 -0.04 -5.88 0.65
CA SER A 57 1.28 -6.29 1.14
C SER A 57 1.21 -7.48 2.09
N LEU A 58 0.20 -7.49 2.99
CA LEU A 58 -0.06 -8.63 3.87
C LEU A 58 -0.46 -9.88 3.08
N HIS A 59 -1.33 -9.75 2.08
CA HIS A 59 -1.70 -10.86 1.20
C HIS A 59 -0.47 -11.43 0.46
N ALA A 60 0.42 -10.57 -0.05
CA ALA A 60 1.66 -11.00 -0.70
C ALA A 60 2.57 -11.78 0.27
N LYS A 61 2.77 -11.27 1.50
CA LYS A 61 3.55 -11.95 2.55
C LYS A 61 2.93 -13.29 2.95
N PHE A 62 1.61 -13.33 3.10
CA PHE A 62 0.88 -14.54 3.44
C PHE A 62 1.03 -15.60 2.34
N ASN A 63 0.85 -15.22 1.07
CA ASN A 63 1.03 -16.11 -0.08
C ASN A 63 2.48 -16.60 -0.19
N SER A 64 3.46 -15.74 0.06
CA SER A 64 4.87 -16.15 0.10
C SER A 64 5.14 -17.15 1.23
N THR A 65 4.56 -16.93 2.40
CA THR A 65 4.66 -17.86 3.54
C THR A 65 4.02 -19.19 3.16
N LYS A 66 2.81 -19.18 2.59
CA LYS A 66 2.08 -20.38 2.13
C LYS A 66 2.90 -21.22 1.15
N ARG A 67 3.66 -20.59 0.23
CA ARG A 67 4.55 -21.32 -0.70
C ARG A 67 5.58 -22.20 0.01
N ALA A 68 6.14 -21.75 1.15
CA ALA A 68 7.06 -22.56 1.95
C ALA A 68 6.41 -23.80 2.57
N TYR A 69 5.07 -23.85 2.56
CA TYR A 69 4.25 -24.91 3.15
C TYR A 69 3.45 -25.70 2.09
N ASN A 70 3.73 -25.50 0.79
CA ASN A 70 2.99 -26.12 -0.32
C ASN A 70 2.98 -27.67 -0.29
N ASN A 71 3.91 -28.30 0.42
CA ASN A 71 4.00 -29.76 0.54
C ASN A 71 3.26 -30.32 1.76
N MET A 72 2.56 -29.51 2.56
CA MET A 72 1.78 -30.00 3.71
C MET A 72 0.43 -30.56 3.26
N ARG A 73 0.19 -31.83 3.58
CA ARG A 73 -0.92 -32.64 3.07
C ARG A 73 -2.26 -32.35 3.78
N HIS A 74 -2.25 -31.73 4.95
CA HIS A 74 -3.44 -31.54 5.79
C HIS A 74 -3.86 -30.07 5.93
N ARG A 75 -5.15 -29.77 5.69
CA ARG A 75 -5.72 -28.40 5.76
C ARG A 75 -5.50 -27.72 7.12
N VAL A 76 -5.53 -28.49 8.21
CA VAL A 76 -5.33 -28.00 9.59
C VAL A 76 -3.90 -27.50 9.80
N GLU A 77 -2.91 -28.09 9.14
CA GLU A 77 -1.53 -27.61 9.21
C GLU A 77 -1.33 -26.29 8.47
N GLY A 78 -2.17 -25.99 7.49
CA GLY A 78 -2.22 -24.67 6.84
C GLY A 78 -2.47 -23.52 7.82
N MET A 79 -3.08 -23.80 8.99
CA MET A 79 -3.25 -22.81 10.06
C MET A 79 -1.90 -22.37 10.67
N LYS A 80 -0.85 -23.20 10.58
CA LYS A 80 0.52 -22.85 11.00
C LYS A 80 1.09 -21.70 10.17
N VAL A 81 0.64 -21.52 8.92
CA VAL A 81 0.99 -20.38 8.05
C VAL A 81 0.53 -19.08 8.70
N LEU A 82 -0.70 -19.06 9.21
CA LEU A 82 -1.28 -17.89 9.86
C LEU A 82 -0.55 -17.56 11.17
N GLN A 83 -0.27 -18.57 12.00
CA GLN A 83 0.51 -18.39 13.23
C GLN A 83 1.93 -17.87 12.94
N ASN A 84 2.61 -18.42 11.93
CA ASN A 84 3.94 -17.94 11.55
C ASN A 84 3.89 -16.51 10.99
N HIS A 85 2.89 -16.19 10.17
CA HIS A 85 2.68 -14.83 9.67
C HIS A 85 2.48 -13.83 10.82
N PHE A 86 1.62 -14.13 11.80
CA PHE A 86 1.42 -13.26 12.97
C PHE A 86 2.71 -13.04 13.77
N ARG A 87 3.49 -14.12 13.98
CA ARG A 87 4.79 -14.02 14.65
C ARG A 87 5.75 -13.12 13.87
N LEU A 88 5.87 -13.29 12.55
CA LEU A 88 6.79 -12.51 11.71
C LEU A 88 6.35 -11.04 11.57
N SER A 89 5.06 -10.77 11.61
CA SER A 89 4.49 -9.42 11.52
C SER A 89 4.48 -8.68 12.86
N HIS A 90 4.88 -9.35 13.96
CA HIS A 90 5.02 -8.71 15.27
C HIS A 90 6.17 -7.70 15.25
N GLN A 91 5.91 -6.50 15.77
CA GLN A 91 6.79 -5.33 15.62
C GLN A 91 8.21 -5.56 16.16
N ALA A 92 8.35 -6.29 17.28
CA ALA A 92 9.64 -6.67 17.83
C ALA A 92 10.45 -7.56 16.87
N ASN A 93 9.80 -8.47 16.16
CA ASN A 93 10.47 -9.36 15.20
C ASN A 93 10.85 -8.62 13.91
N LEU A 94 10.06 -7.63 13.48
CA LEU A 94 10.39 -6.77 12.35
C LEU A 94 11.62 -5.90 12.62
N LEU A 95 11.76 -5.41 13.86
CA LEU A 95 12.94 -4.65 14.30
C LEU A 95 14.19 -5.53 14.31
N CYS A 96 14.13 -6.74 14.88
CA CYS A 96 15.25 -7.68 14.86
C CYS A 96 15.69 -8.02 13.43
N GLN A 97 14.74 -8.29 12.52
CA GLN A 97 15.07 -8.57 11.11
C GLN A 97 15.77 -7.40 10.41
N HIS A 98 15.39 -6.15 10.73
CA HIS A 98 16.06 -4.97 10.19
C HIS A 98 17.49 -4.84 10.71
N LEU A 99 17.69 -5.10 12.00
CA LEU A 99 19.02 -5.09 12.62
C LEU A 99 19.92 -6.18 12.02
N ASP A 100 19.41 -7.40 11.87
CA ASP A 100 20.15 -8.52 11.25
C ASP A 100 20.54 -8.24 9.80
N LYS A 101 19.63 -7.64 9.01
CA LYS A 101 19.94 -7.22 7.63
C LYS A 101 21.03 -6.15 7.59
N LYS A 102 20.97 -5.18 8.52
CA LYS A 102 21.95 -4.09 8.64
C LYS A 102 23.32 -4.59 9.11
N GLU A 103 23.37 -5.62 9.95
CA GLU A 103 24.61 -6.30 10.34
C GLU A 103 25.18 -7.11 9.16
N ARG A 104 24.33 -7.84 8.43
CA ARG A 104 24.76 -8.64 7.28
C ARG A 104 25.31 -7.79 6.13
N SER A 105 24.74 -6.61 5.89
CA SER A 105 25.25 -5.65 4.90
C SER A 105 26.56 -4.98 5.31
N ARG A 106 26.84 -4.87 6.62
CA ARG A 106 28.13 -4.38 7.15
C ARG A 106 29.25 -5.41 7.06
N HIS A 107 28.92 -6.70 6.98
CA HIS A 107 29.89 -7.81 6.89
C HIS A 107 30.14 -8.30 5.46
N HIS A 108 29.57 -7.66 4.42
CA HIS A 108 30.07 -7.86 3.06
C HIS A 108 31.32 -7.02 2.87
N PRO A 109 32.51 -7.63 2.67
CA PRO A 109 33.69 -6.86 2.31
C PRO A 109 33.41 -6.20 0.96
N VAL A 110 33.72 -4.91 0.88
CA VAL A 110 33.89 -4.22 -0.39
C VAL A 110 35.15 -4.83 -1.00
N ASP A 111 34.99 -5.91 -1.76
CA ASP A 111 36.06 -6.44 -2.60
C ASP A 111 36.47 -5.33 -3.57
N ARG A 112 37.72 -4.90 -3.41
CA ARG A 112 38.37 -3.81 -4.11
C ARG A 112 39.35 -4.37 -5.13
#